data_AF-A0A0W0WYF1-F1
#
_entry.id   AF-A0A0W0WYF1-F1
#
_cell.length_a   1.000
_cell.length_b   1.000
_cell.length_c   1.000
_cell.angle_alpha   90.00
_cell.angle_beta   90.00
_cell.angle_gamma   90.00
#
_symmetry.space_group_name_H-M   'P 1'
#
loop_
_entity.id
_entity.type
_entity.pdbx_description
1 polymer ?
#
loop_
_entity_poly.entity_id
_entity_poly.type
_entity_poly.pdbx_seq_one_letter_code
_entity_poly.pdbx_strand_id
1 'polypeptide(L)'
;MHGELSVIHDLYNNGFDGDRSKLSLYTAEPCPMCAAAIYWAIIPKVIYGSSIAFSHELFGRQIQVGAEEVLSKTPDFYSCHLLGGVMVDECNQLFIDAKRLRDGI
;
A
#
# COMPACT_ATOMS: atom_id res chain seq x y z
N MET A 1 4.03 12.54 3.33
CA MET A 1 3.11 11.95 2.33
C MET A 1 3.33 10.44 2.35
N HIS A 2 2.29 9.60 2.24
CA HIS A 2 2.46 8.14 2.17
C HIS A 2 3.07 7.72 0.83
N GLY A 3 3.79 6.59 0.81
CA GLY A 3 4.53 6.15 -0.38
C GLY A 3 3.63 5.90 -1.59
N GLU A 4 2.48 5.27 -1.38
CA GLU A 4 1.50 4.94 -2.41
C GLU A 4 0.89 6.20 -3.03
N LEU A 5 0.54 7.18 -2.19
CA LEU A 5 0.05 8.48 -2.69
C LEU A 5 1.13 9.24 -3.45
N SER A 6 2.37 9.20 -2.96
CA SER A 6 3.49 9.91 -3.59
C SER A 6 3.75 9.36 -5.00
N VAL A 7 3.80 8.03 -5.15
CA VAL A 7 4.04 7.42 -6.47
C VAL A 7 2.87 7.59 -7.43
N ILE A 8 1.61 7.54 -6.94
CA ILE A 8 0.43 7.82 -7.78
C ILE A 8 0.45 9.27 -8.25
N HIS A 9 0.73 10.22 -7.36
CA HIS A 9 0.82 11.64 -7.67
C HIS A 9 1.91 11.91 -8.72
N ASP A 10 3.11 11.36 -8.51
CA ASP A 10 4.24 11.58 -9.39
C ASP A 10 4.03 10.91 -10.76
N LEU A 11 3.39 9.75 -10.81
CA LEU A 11 3.03 9.07 -12.07
C LEU A 11 2.20 10.01 -12.96
N TYR A 12 1.12 10.60 -12.42
CA TYR A 12 0.23 11.45 -13.20
C TYR A 12 0.81 12.85 -13.45
N ASN A 13 1.56 13.41 -12.51
CA ASN A 13 2.25 14.69 -12.71
C ASN A 13 3.34 14.61 -13.78
N ASN A 14 3.96 13.45 -13.95
CA ASN A 14 4.92 13.20 -15.03
C ASN A 14 4.25 12.94 -16.39
N GLY A 15 2.93 13.13 -16.49
CA GLY A 15 2.19 13.06 -17.75
C GLY A 15 1.88 11.65 -18.22
N PHE A 16 1.78 10.67 -17.31
CA PHE A 16 1.37 9.31 -17.70
C PHE A 16 0.00 9.31 -18.37
N ASP A 17 -0.03 8.86 -19.62
CA ASP A 17 -1.22 8.71 -20.48
C ASP A 17 -1.43 7.25 -20.93
N GLY A 18 -0.67 6.33 -20.35
CA GLY A 18 -0.69 4.91 -20.69
C GLY A 18 -1.91 4.15 -20.18
N ASP A 19 -1.94 2.86 -20.54
CA ASP A 19 -2.98 1.93 -20.12
C ASP A 19 -2.84 1.56 -18.63
N ARG A 20 -3.67 2.18 -17.80
CA ARG A 20 -3.73 1.95 -16.34
C ARG A 20 -4.00 0.49 -15.97
N SER A 21 -4.70 -0.27 -16.83
CA SER A 21 -5.01 -1.68 -16.58
C SER A 21 -3.79 -2.61 -16.59
N LYS A 22 -2.62 -2.08 -16.99
CA LYS A 22 -1.34 -2.81 -16.98
C LYS A 22 -0.47 -2.48 -15.77
N LEU A 23 -0.91 -1.56 -14.90
CA LEU A 23 -0.12 -1.14 -13.75
C LEU A 23 -0.13 -2.18 -12.63
N SER A 24 0.93 -2.18 -11.83
CA SER A 24 1.04 -2.96 -10.60
C SER A 24 1.82 -2.13 -9.59
N LEU A 25 1.29 -2.03 -8.37
CA LEU A 25 1.91 -1.28 -7.28
C LEU A 25 2.55 -2.25 -6.28
N TYR A 26 3.80 -1.99 -5.90
CA TYR A 26 4.57 -2.77 -4.92
C TYR A 26 4.78 -1.92 -3.67
N THR A 27 4.36 -2.40 -2.50
CA THR A 27 4.30 -1.58 -1.27
C THR A 27 4.29 -2.44 0.00
N ALA A 28 4.20 -1.82 1.19
CA ALA A 28 3.59 -2.46 2.36
C ALA A 28 2.05 -2.43 2.23
N GLU A 29 1.32 -3.15 3.08
CA GLU A 29 -0.14 -3.17 3.01
C GLU A 29 -0.69 -1.73 3.07
N PRO A 30 -1.44 -1.29 2.05
CA PRO A 30 -1.86 0.09 1.98
C PRO A 30 -2.87 0.39 3.07
N CYS A 31 -2.64 1.48 3.81
CA CYS A 31 -3.62 1.95 4.79
C CYS A 31 -4.95 2.34 4.11
N PRO A 32 -6.04 2.54 4.85
CA PRO A 32 -7.35 2.79 4.24
C PRO A 32 -7.39 3.96 3.25
N MET A 33 -6.65 5.03 3.54
CA MET A 33 -6.50 6.17 2.63
C MET A 33 -5.82 5.76 1.32
N CYS A 34 -4.70 5.04 1.41
CA CYS A 34 -3.95 4.59 0.23
C CYS A 34 -4.73 3.55 -0.59
N ALA A 35 -5.40 2.60 0.07
CA ALA A 35 -6.22 1.59 -0.60
C ALA A 35 -7.35 2.23 -1.43
N ALA A 36 -8.05 3.23 -0.87
CA ALA A 36 -9.05 4.00 -1.59
C ALA A 36 -8.44 4.78 -2.77
N ALA A 37 -7.28 5.42 -2.57
CA ALA A 37 -6.61 6.16 -3.64
C ALA A 37 -6.16 5.26 -4.80
N ILE A 38 -5.61 4.07 -4.50
CA ILE A 38 -5.23 3.06 -5.49
C ILE A 38 -6.44 2.64 -6.33
N TYR A 39 -7.57 2.36 -5.67
CA TYR A 39 -8.82 2.01 -6.36
C TYR A 39 -9.26 3.11 -7.32
N TRP A 40 -9.32 4.37 -6.86
CA TRP A 40 -9.73 5.50 -7.70
C TRP A 40 -8.71 5.87 -8.78
N ALA A 41 -7.44 5.50 -8.60
CA ALA A 41 -6.41 5.62 -9.62
C ALA A 41 -6.49 4.52 -10.72
N ILE A 42 -7.38 3.54 -10.58
CA ILE A 42 -7.56 2.41 -11.51
C ILE A 42 -6.27 1.59 -11.65
N ILE A 43 -5.58 1.33 -10.53
CA ILE A 43 -4.39 0.45 -10.49
C ILE A 43 -4.84 -0.98 -10.09
N PRO A 44 -4.69 -2.00 -10.96
CA PRO A 44 -5.45 -3.26 -10.84
C PRO A 44 -4.79 -4.30 -9.97
N LYS A 45 -3.55 -4.06 -9.56
CA LYS A 45 -2.79 -5.00 -8.78
C LYS A 45 -1.98 -4.27 -7.73
N VAL A 46 -2.10 -4.72 -6.50
CA VAL A 46 -1.23 -4.32 -5.40
C VAL A 46 -0.56 -5.56 -4.85
N ILE A 47 0.76 -5.51 -4.77
CA ILE A 47 1.59 -6.54 -4.18
C ILE A 47 2.19 -5.95 -2.91
N TYR A 48 2.03 -6.64 -1.79
CA TYR A 48 2.57 -6.14 -0.52
C TYR A 48 3.19 -7.22 0.37
N GLY A 49 4.20 -6.79 1.13
CA GLY A 49 4.88 -7.60 2.12
C GLY A 49 4.31 -7.41 3.53
N SER A 50 4.81 -6.41 4.25
CA SER A 50 4.39 -6.12 5.63
C SER A 50 2.92 -5.74 5.74
N SER A 51 2.24 -6.27 6.75
CA SER A 51 0.82 -5.97 7.00
C SER A 51 0.63 -4.66 7.78
N ILE A 52 -0.59 -4.14 7.72
CA ILE A 52 -1.03 -2.99 8.51
C ILE A 52 -1.07 -3.31 10.01
N ALA A 53 -1.40 -4.56 10.36
CA ALA A 53 -1.38 -5.06 11.73
C ALA A 53 0.05 -5.01 12.30
N PHE A 54 1.03 -5.59 11.59
CA PHE A 54 2.44 -5.53 12.00
C PHE A 54 2.94 -4.08 12.11
N SER A 55 2.62 -3.25 11.12
CA SER A 55 2.97 -1.83 11.14
C SER A 55 2.35 -1.08 12.34
N HIS A 56 1.14 -1.47 12.74
CA HIS A 56 0.49 -0.93 13.92
C HIS A 56 1.15 -1.41 15.22
N GLU A 57 1.46 -2.69 15.34
CA GLU A 57 2.17 -3.22 16.51
C GLU A 57 3.51 -2.51 16.73
N LEU A 58 4.22 -2.22 15.64
CA LEU A 58 5.55 -1.61 15.70
C LEU A 58 5.54 -0.10 16.00
N PHE A 59 4.53 0.62 15.50
CA PHE A 59 4.50 2.09 15.52
C PHE A 59 3.28 2.72 16.22
N GLY A 60 2.19 1.99 16.41
CA GLY A 60 0.98 2.41 17.13
C GLY A 60 0.13 3.47 16.44
N ARG A 61 0.25 3.64 15.10
CA ARG A 61 -0.32 4.80 14.37
C ARG A 61 -1.29 4.46 13.25
N GLN A 62 -1.50 3.17 12.93
CA GLN A 62 -2.35 2.78 11.80
C GLN A 62 -3.82 2.65 12.19
N ILE A 63 -4.72 3.04 11.29
CA ILE A 63 -6.14 2.66 11.36
C ILE A 63 -6.21 1.15 11.09
N GLN A 64 -6.87 0.39 11.96
CA GLN A 64 -6.93 -1.08 11.88
C GLN A 64 -8.06 -1.55 10.96
N VAL A 65 -8.04 -1.07 9.72
CA VAL A 65 -8.91 -1.54 8.63
C VAL A 65 -7.99 -1.99 7.51
N GLY A 66 -8.07 -3.28 7.17
CA GLY A 66 -7.21 -3.89 6.16
C GLY A 66 -7.53 -3.42 4.74
N ALA A 67 -6.56 -3.55 3.83
CA ALA A 67 -6.76 -3.15 2.44
C ALA A 67 -7.90 -3.95 1.77
N GLU A 68 -8.00 -5.24 2.08
CA GLU A 68 -9.06 -6.11 1.58
C GLU A 68 -10.45 -5.66 2.05
N GLU A 69 -10.56 -5.22 3.31
CA GLU A 69 -11.82 -4.71 3.85
C GLU A 69 -12.28 -3.46 3.09
N VAL A 70 -11.36 -2.51 2.84
CA VAL A 70 -11.67 -1.31 2.05
C VAL A 70 -12.13 -1.68 0.65
N LEU A 71 -11.39 -2.55 -0.04
CA LEU A 71 -11.71 -2.96 -1.40
C LEU A 71 -13.02 -3.77 -1.49
N SER A 72 -13.41 -4.48 -0.43
CA SER A 72 -14.71 -5.18 -0.39
C SER A 72 -15.91 -4.22 -0.41
N LYS A 73 -15.70 -2.92 -0.16
CA LYS A 73 -16.75 -1.89 -0.11
C LYS A 73 -16.76 -0.99 -1.34
N THR A 74 -15.94 -1.26 -2.35
CA THR A 74 -15.88 -0.43 -3.56
C THR A 74 -16.96 -0.81 -4.57
N PRO A 75 -17.36 0.11 -5.47
CA PRO A 75 -18.22 -0.23 -6.60
C PRO A 75 -17.65 -1.34 -7.50
N ASP A 76 -18.51 -2.01 -8.25
CA ASP A 76 -18.20 -3.25 -8.99
C ASP A 76 -17.80 -3.05 -10.47
N PHE A 77 -17.66 -1.80 -10.94
CA PHE A 77 -17.24 -1.53 -12.33
C PHE A 77 -15.76 -1.82 -12.60
N TYR A 78 -15.00 -2.11 -11.54
CA TYR A 78 -13.56 -2.33 -11.56
C TYR A 78 -13.13 -3.12 -10.32
N SER A 79 -12.08 -3.93 -10.43
CA SER A 79 -11.52 -4.68 -9.30
C SER A 79 -10.02 -4.45 -9.18
N CYS A 80 -9.56 -4.29 -7.93
CA CYS A 80 -8.15 -4.23 -7.59
C CYS A 80 -7.77 -5.52 -6.88
N HIS A 81 -6.85 -6.28 -7.46
CA HIS A 81 -6.38 -7.54 -6.89
C HIS A 81 -5.25 -7.28 -5.88
N LEU A 82 -5.41 -7.84 -4.69
CA LEU A 82 -4.40 -7.82 -3.64
C LEU A 82 -3.61 -9.13 -3.63
N LEU A 83 -2.29 -9.02 -3.61
CA LEU A 83 -1.38 -10.12 -3.31
C LEU A 83 -0.54 -9.73 -2.10
N GLY A 84 -1.01 -10.14 -0.92
CA GLY A 84 -0.30 -9.94 0.34
C GLY A 84 0.71 -11.05 0.64
N GLY A 85 1.56 -10.81 1.63
CA GLY A 85 2.47 -11.83 2.14
C GLY A 85 3.72 -12.05 1.29
N VAL A 86 4.08 -11.12 0.40
CA VAL A 86 5.27 -11.26 -0.45
C VAL A 86 6.52 -10.79 0.30
N MET A 87 7.48 -11.69 0.53
CA MET A 87 8.74 -11.39 1.24
C MET A 87 8.50 -10.74 2.61
N VAL A 88 7.56 -11.29 3.39
CA VAL A 88 7.13 -10.71 4.67
C VAL A 88 8.29 -10.53 5.63
N ASP A 89 9.18 -11.52 5.73
CA ASP A 89 10.28 -11.50 6.68
C ASP A 89 11.26 -10.37 6.35
N GLU A 90 11.63 -10.24 5.07
CA GLU A 90 12.51 -9.18 4.58
C GLU A 90 11.87 -7.79 4.72
N CYS A 91 10.59 -7.66 4.35
CA CYS A 91 9.87 -6.40 4.50
C CYS A 91 9.74 -5.99 5.97
N ASN A 92 9.37 -6.92 6.85
CA ASN A 92 9.24 -6.66 8.28
C ASN A 92 10.59 -6.28 8.92
N GLN A 93 11.68 -6.92 8.49
CA GLN A 93 13.02 -6.59 8.96
C GLN A 93 13.39 -5.13 8.65
N LEU A 94 13.07 -4.63 7.45
CA LEU A 94 13.30 -3.22 7.10
C LEU A 94 12.54 -2.24 8.01
N PHE A 95 11.30 -2.57 8.40
CA PHE A 95 10.54 -1.75 9.33
C PHE A 95 11.09 -1.80 10.76
N ILE A 96 11.56 -2.96 11.21
CA ILE A 96 12.23 -3.12 12.51
C ILE A 96 13.50 -2.27 12.55
N ASP A 97 14.32 -2.34 11.50
CA ASP A 97 15.54 -1.55 11.41
C ASP A 97 15.24 -0.06 11.32
N ALA A 98 14.19 0.35 10.60
CA ALA A 98 13.71 1.73 10.60
C ALA A 98 13.25 2.20 12.00
N LYS A 99 12.61 1.32 12.80
CA LYS A 99 12.27 1.63 14.19
C LYS A 99 13.52 1.83 15.04
N ARG A 100 14.50 0.93 14.95
CA ARG A 100 15.78 1.01 15.68
C ARG A 100 16.49 2.32 15.39
N LEU A 101 16.66 2.65 14.10
CA LEU A 101 17.27 3.91 13.65
C LEU A 101 16.55 5.15 14.21
N ARG A 102 15.20 5.15 14.23
CA ARG A 102 14.43 6.25 14.79
C ARG A 102 14.57 6.35 16.31
N ASP A 103 14.62 5.22 16.99
CA ASP A 103 14.72 5.13 18.44
C ASP A 103 16.19 5.33 18.92
N GLY A 104 17.14 5.48 17.99
CA GLY A 104 18.55 5.82 18.24
C GLY A 104 19.43 4.63 18.64
N ILE A 105 19.03 3.42 18.28
CA ILE A 105 19.70 2.14 18.60
C ILE A 105 20.23 1.49 17.32
#